data_AF-A0A842SKE9-F1
#
_entry.id   AF-A0A842SKE9-F1
#
_cell.length_a   1.000
_cell.length_b   1.000
_cell.length_c   1.000
_cell.angle_alpha   90.00
_cell.angle_beta   90.00
_cell.angle_gamma   90.00
#
_symmetry.space_group_name_H-M   'P 1'
#
loop_
_entity.id
_entity.type
_entity.pdbx_description
1 polymer ?
#
loop_
_entity_poly.entity_id
_entity_poly.type
_entity_poly.pdbx_seq_one_letter_code
_entity_poly.pdbx_strand_id
1 'polypeptide(L)'
;MQSKGFFSKPIALVLIGLVLGASLGLGGGYAVIYPQMVKQQNRSIEDRLDEVESDIQSVNEGLEDLNQTFQDMQDDFQTVQSLTEAINSLRIRIIDVENSITSLNVELDGVEDDVSIVNSRLDDFEDEWADILQEFEALEDEVDSFNNQINTLENRIDSRESVEMLKEILSNPDADLLQKMTNKMYTGLSTNEDFSDWASSIGETAAKSLLSQEINKLTGTFVWNSLASNKVGEREYQVIVVTYFPFNFSPASVSIPKMKIQIRSNVNVASDRVYNIQVESASIV
;
A
#
# COMPACT_ATOMS: atom_id res chain seq x y z
N MET A 1 -113.19 20.82 -31.64
CA MET A 1 -114.24 21.85 -31.85
C MET A 1 -114.52 22.45 -30.47
N GLN A 2 -114.03 23.66 -30.13
CA GLN A 2 -114.67 24.95 -30.45
C GLN A 2 -116.21 24.84 -30.33
N SER A 3 -116.94 25.64 -29.56
CA SER A 3 -116.73 27.04 -29.21
C SER A 3 -117.82 27.51 -28.22
N LYS A 4 -117.49 28.57 -27.46
CA LYS A 4 -118.28 29.80 -27.16
C LYS A 4 -119.61 29.63 -26.40
N GLY A 5 -119.81 30.35 -25.29
CA GLY A 5 -120.13 31.80 -25.24
C GLY A 5 -121.65 31.91 -24.96
N PHE A 6 -122.27 32.90 -24.34
CA PHE A 6 -121.95 34.24 -23.84
C PHE A 6 -123.24 34.73 -23.12
N PHE A 7 -123.15 35.69 -22.18
CA PHE A 7 -124.23 36.57 -21.64
C PHE A 7 -125.36 35.93 -20.76
N SER A 8 -126.06 36.61 -19.83
CA SER A 8 -126.29 38.05 -19.57
C SER A 8 -126.70 38.34 -18.09
N LYS A 9 -126.59 39.61 -17.66
CA LYS A 9 -126.75 40.14 -16.28
C LYS A 9 -128.15 40.70 -15.89
N PRO A 10 -129.27 39.93 -15.88
CA PRO A 10 -130.43 40.34 -15.08
C PRO A 10 -130.95 39.28 -14.08
N ILE A 11 -130.38 38.07 -14.07
CA ILE A 11 -130.88 36.94 -13.23
C ILE A 11 -130.29 36.93 -11.80
N ALA A 12 -129.15 37.60 -11.59
CA ALA A 12 -128.44 37.64 -10.30
C ALA A 12 -129.25 38.28 -9.17
N LEU A 13 -130.25 39.11 -9.46
CA LEU A 13 -131.13 39.74 -8.46
C LEU A 13 -132.35 38.88 -8.09
N VAL A 14 -132.77 37.96 -8.95
CA VAL A 14 -133.91 37.05 -8.68
C VAL A 14 -133.48 35.89 -7.78
N LEU A 15 -132.24 35.39 -7.94
CA LEU A 15 -131.72 34.29 -7.11
C LEU A 15 -131.48 34.72 -5.65
N ILE A 16 -131.04 35.95 -5.42
CA ILE A 16 -130.84 36.47 -4.05
C ILE A 16 -132.20 36.72 -3.35
N GLY A 17 -133.24 37.10 -4.10
CA GLY A 17 -134.61 37.21 -3.58
C GLY A 17 -135.27 35.86 -3.24
N LEU A 18 -134.92 34.80 -3.97
CA LEU A 18 -135.53 33.47 -3.77
C LEU A 18 -134.84 32.67 -2.66
N VAL A 19 -133.53 32.85 -2.45
CA VAL A 19 -132.79 32.19 -1.36
C VAL A 19 -133.18 32.77 0.01
N LEU A 20 -133.52 34.06 0.09
CA LEU A 20 -134.04 34.66 1.33
C LEU A 20 -135.52 34.38 1.59
N GLY A 21 -136.28 33.91 0.58
CA GLY A 21 -137.70 33.56 0.71
C GLY A 21 -137.96 32.12 1.16
N ALA A 22 -136.99 31.21 0.99
CA ALA A 22 -137.13 29.79 1.34
C ALA A 22 -136.66 29.44 2.76
N SER A 23 -136.31 30.44 3.59
CA SER A 23 -135.83 30.24 4.97
C SER A 23 -136.94 30.28 6.04
N LEU A 24 -138.23 30.21 5.68
CA LEU A 24 -139.33 30.32 6.66
C LEU A 24 -140.49 29.32 6.52
N GLY A 25 -140.36 28.22 5.79
CA GLY A 25 -141.45 27.22 5.82
C GLY A 25 -141.09 25.87 5.22
N LEU A 26 -141.47 24.80 5.94
CA LEU A 26 -141.25 23.37 5.69
C LEU A 26 -139.91 22.85 6.29
N GLY A 27 -139.78 22.57 7.58
CA GLY A 27 -140.81 22.27 8.57
C GLY A 27 -141.29 20.82 8.49
N GLY A 28 -140.55 19.91 9.15
CA GLY A 28 -141.07 18.60 9.60
C GLY A 28 -140.65 17.39 8.76
N GLY A 29 -139.59 16.69 9.19
CA GLY A 29 -139.19 15.40 8.60
C GLY A 29 -137.79 14.88 8.98
N TYR A 30 -137.00 15.65 9.73
CA TYR A 30 -135.57 15.41 9.95
C TYR A 30 -135.20 14.86 11.34
N ALA A 31 -136.12 14.24 12.08
CA ALA A 31 -135.90 13.96 13.51
C ALA A 31 -135.49 12.52 13.89
N VAL A 32 -135.53 11.52 13.01
CA VAL A 32 -135.43 10.11 13.47
C VAL A 32 -134.24 9.30 12.93
N ILE A 33 -133.52 9.77 11.89
CA ILE A 33 -132.38 9.01 11.33
C ILE A 33 -131.01 9.70 11.48
N TYR A 34 -130.99 10.99 11.87
CA TYR A 34 -129.74 11.74 12.09
C TYR A 34 -128.91 11.27 13.29
N PRO A 35 -129.48 10.85 14.44
CA PRO A 35 -128.64 10.48 15.59
C PRO A 35 -127.80 9.22 15.35
N GLN A 36 -128.28 8.27 14.56
CA GLN A 36 -127.56 7.01 14.32
C GLN A 36 -126.56 7.11 13.18
N MET A 37 -126.90 7.79 12.07
CA MET A 37 -125.94 8.05 10.99
C MET A 37 -124.81 8.96 11.44
N VAL A 38 -125.10 10.00 12.23
CA VAL A 38 -124.07 10.90 12.80
C VAL A 38 -123.20 10.16 13.83
N LYS A 39 -123.77 9.27 14.64
CA LYS A 39 -122.97 8.41 15.56
C LYS A 39 -122.06 7.43 14.82
N GLN A 40 -122.53 6.87 13.71
CA GLN A 40 -121.75 5.93 12.89
C GLN A 40 -120.66 6.65 12.09
N GLN A 41 -120.95 7.84 11.58
CA GLN A 41 -119.94 8.72 10.96
C GLN A 41 -118.92 9.21 11.99
N ASN A 42 -119.35 9.61 13.18
CA ASN A 42 -118.42 10.00 14.26
C ASN A 42 -117.52 8.84 14.68
N ARG A 43 -118.05 7.62 14.82
CA ARG A 43 -117.22 6.43 15.08
C ARG A 43 -116.22 6.16 13.97
N SER A 44 -116.63 6.24 12.71
CA SER A 44 -115.71 6.06 11.58
C SER A 44 -114.66 7.18 11.49
N ILE A 45 -114.98 8.39 11.94
CA ILE A 45 -114.02 9.50 12.03
C ILE A 45 -113.06 9.27 13.20
N GLU A 46 -113.54 8.78 14.35
CA GLU A 46 -112.74 8.37 15.50
C GLU A 46 -111.77 7.25 15.10
N ASP A 47 -112.24 6.17 14.47
CA ASP A 47 -111.39 5.06 14.01
C ASP A 47 -110.30 5.53 13.03
N ARG A 48 -110.64 6.47 12.14
CA ARG A 48 -109.66 7.06 11.19
C ARG A 48 -108.72 8.04 11.86
N LEU A 49 -109.14 8.72 12.93
CA LEU A 49 -108.27 9.59 13.73
C LEU A 49 -107.27 8.74 14.51
N ASP A 50 -107.70 7.62 15.09
CA ASP A 50 -106.85 6.65 15.78
C ASP A 50 -105.82 6.03 14.80
N GLU A 51 -106.25 5.70 13.58
CA GLU A 51 -105.36 5.21 12.51
C GLU A 51 -104.33 6.27 12.11
N VAL A 52 -104.77 7.52 11.90
CA VAL A 52 -103.86 8.64 11.60
C VAL A 52 -102.90 8.92 12.75
N GLU A 53 -103.35 8.81 14.00
CA GLU A 53 -102.50 8.98 15.18
C GLU A 53 -101.44 7.89 15.26
N SER A 54 -101.82 6.63 14.97
CA SER A 54 -100.89 5.51 14.85
C SER A 54 -99.88 5.72 13.71
N ASP A 55 -100.32 6.19 12.55
CA ASP A 55 -99.44 6.51 11.42
C ASP A 55 -98.47 7.63 11.76
N ILE A 56 -98.95 8.68 12.44
CA ILE A 56 -98.10 9.79 12.92
C ILE A 56 -97.06 9.29 13.92
N GLN A 57 -97.43 8.40 14.85
CA GLN A 57 -96.48 7.79 15.79
C GLN A 57 -95.42 6.98 15.05
N SER A 58 -95.81 6.13 14.09
CA SER A 58 -94.87 5.35 13.29
C SER A 58 -93.94 6.24 12.43
N VAL A 59 -94.46 7.34 11.87
CA VAL A 59 -93.65 8.32 11.15
C VAL A 59 -92.67 9.03 12.08
N ASN A 60 -93.07 9.39 13.31
CA ASN A 60 -92.18 9.99 14.29
C ASN A 60 -91.06 9.03 14.68
N GLU A 61 -91.37 7.75 14.95
CA GLU A 61 -90.36 6.71 15.22
C GLU A 61 -89.39 6.59 14.03
N GLY A 62 -89.89 6.56 12.79
CA GLY A 62 -89.05 6.52 11.60
C GLY A 62 -88.19 7.78 11.38
N LEU A 63 -88.67 8.95 11.79
CA LEU A 63 -87.90 10.19 11.78
C LEU A 63 -86.80 10.20 12.86
N GLU A 64 -87.07 9.63 14.04
CA GLU A 64 -86.07 9.46 15.10
C GLU A 64 -84.94 8.51 14.64
N ASP A 65 -85.29 7.37 14.04
CA ASP A 65 -84.33 6.42 13.49
C ASP A 65 -83.49 7.02 12.35
N LEU A 66 -84.12 7.79 11.46
CA LEU A 66 -83.42 8.53 10.40
C LEU A 66 -82.45 9.56 10.98
N ASN A 67 -82.86 10.27 12.03
CA ASN A 67 -82.02 11.26 12.68
C ASN A 67 -80.81 10.62 13.37
N GLN A 68 -80.99 9.45 14.00
CA GLN A 68 -79.88 8.67 14.55
C GLN A 68 -78.93 8.21 13.45
N THR A 69 -79.47 7.67 12.35
CA THR A 69 -78.67 7.26 11.18
C THR A 69 -77.88 8.44 10.59
N PHE A 70 -78.47 9.65 10.59
CA PHE A 70 -77.80 10.86 10.12
C PHE A 70 -76.63 11.27 11.03
N GLN A 71 -76.77 11.12 12.35
CA GLN A 71 -75.68 11.35 13.31
C GLN A 71 -74.56 10.33 13.11
N ASP A 72 -74.89 9.05 12.98
CA ASP A 72 -73.91 7.99 12.75
C ASP A 72 -73.14 8.22 11.43
N MET A 73 -73.85 8.61 10.35
CA MET A 73 -73.22 8.99 9.08
C MET A 73 -72.31 10.22 9.21
N GLN A 74 -72.67 11.19 10.07
CA GLN A 74 -71.86 12.37 10.31
C GLN A 74 -70.54 12.00 11.01
N ASP A 75 -70.58 11.09 11.97
CA ASP A 75 -69.41 10.57 12.69
C ASP A 75 -68.50 9.73 11.76
N ASP A 76 -69.10 8.90 10.91
CA ASP A 76 -68.38 8.18 9.86
C ASP A 76 -67.67 9.14 8.91
N PHE A 77 -68.33 10.25 8.51
CA PHE A 77 -67.73 11.25 7.64
C PHE A 77 -66.53 11.95 8.28
N GLN A 78 -66.57 12.21 9.59
CA GLN A 78 -65.42 12.75 10.33
C GLN A 78 -64.26 11.75 10.39
N THR A 79 -64.57 10.47 10.56
CA THR A 79 -63.58 9.39 10.54
C THR A 79 -62.89 9.29 9.17
N VAL A 80 -63.67 9.38 8.07
CA VAL A 80 -63.13 9.38 6.71
C VAL A 80 -62.22 10.59 6.45
N GLN A 81 -62.57 11.78 6.97
CA GLN A 81 -61.69 12.95 6.88
C GLN A 81 -60.36 12.72 7.60
N SER A 82 -60.40 12.19 8.83
CA SER A 82 -59.20 11.88 9.62
C SER A 82 -58.30 10.84 8.93
N LEU A 83 -58.89 9.81 8.33
CA LEU A 83 -58.15 8.83 7.52
C LEU A 83 -57.52 9.46 6.28
N THR A 84 -58.22 10.39 5.63
CA THR A 84 -57.70 11.12 4.47
C THR A 84 -56.46 11.95 4.85
N GLU A 85 -56.49 12.61 6.01
CA GLU A 85 -55.33 13.33 6.54
C GLU A 85 -54.16 12.40 6.86
N ALA A 86 -54.43 11.26 7.49
CA ALA A 86 -53.40 10.24 7.79
C ALA A 86 -52.77 9.68 6.51
N ILE A 87 -53.56 9.41 5.47
CA ILE A 87 -53.08 8.96 4.16
C ILE A 87 -52.18 10.02 3.51
N ASN A 88 -52.57 11.30 3.56
CA ASN A 88 -51.76 12.39 3.03
C ASN A 88 -50.43 12.53 3.78
N SER A 89 -50.44 12.39 5.12
CA SER A 89 -49.23 12.39 5.94
C SER A 89 -48.30 11.21 5.58
N LEU A 90 -48.86 10.01 5.44
CA LEU A 90 -48.09 8.84 5.00
C LEU A 90 -47.48 9.03 3.62
N ARG A 91 -48.21 9.62 2.68
CA ARG A 91 -47.70 9.89 1.33
C ARG A 91 -46.48 10.82 1.37
N ILE A 92 -46.51 11.88 2.18
CA ILE A 92 -45.37 12.78 2.36
C ILE A 92 -44.16 12.02 2.92
N ARG A 93 -44.38 11.22 3.98
CA ARG A 93 -43.30 10.42 4.59
C ARG A 93 -42.69 9.41 3.61
N ILE A 94 -43.49 8.81 2.73
CA ILE A 94 -43.00 7.90 1.69
C ILE A 94 -42.08 8.64 0.71
N ILE A 95 -42.48 9.83 0.25
CA ILE A 95 -41.66 10.65 -0.65
C ILE A 95 -40.32 11.02 0.02
N ASP A 96 -40.34 11.39 1.30
CA ASP A 96 -39.12 11.71 2.04
C ASP A 96 -38.17 10.51 2.16
N VAL A 97 -38.73 9.31 2.37
CA VAL A 97 -37.96 8.05 2.39
C VAL A 97 -37.39 7.74 1.00
N GLU A 98 -38.17 7.89 -0.07
CA GLU A 98 -37.70 7.67 -1.45
C GLU A 98 -36.54 8.60 -1.80
N ASN A 99 -36.63 9.88 -1.41
CA ASN A 99 -35.55 10.86 -1.59
C ASN A 99 -34.31 10.47 -0.78
N SER A 100 -34.48 10.03 0.47
CA SER A 100 -33.37 9.60 1.33
C SER A 100 -32.65 8.37 0.76
N ILE A 101 -33.41 7.38 0.26
CA ILE A 101 -32.86 6.19 -0.40
C ILE A 101 -32.07 6.59 -1.64
N THR A 102 -32.60 7.52 -2.45
CA THR A 102 -31.91 8.00 -3.64
C THR A 102 -30.59 8.68 -3.28
N SER A 103 -30.56 9.51 -2.23
CA SER A 103 -29.33 10.15 -1.74
C SER A 103 -28.31 9.12 -1.26
N LEU A 104 -28.74 8.12 -0.49
CA LEU A 104 -27.88 7.05 0.01
C LEU A 104 -27.26 6.23 -1.14
N ASN A 105 -28.00 5.96 -2.21
CA ASN A 105 -27.46 5.25 -3.37
C ASN A 105 -26.34 6.07 -4.05
N VAL A 106 -26.51 7.39 -4.20
CA VAL A 106 -25.47 8.26 -4.76
C VAL A 106 -24.22 8.29 -3.87
N GLU A 107 -24.40 8.34 -2.55
CA GLU A 107 -23.28 8.24 -1.61
C GLU A 107 -22.57 6.89 -1.69
N LEU A 108 -23.33 5.80 -1.84
CA LEU A 108 -22.77 4.45 -1.97
C LEU A 108 -21.96 4.29 -3.26
N ASP A 109 -22.47 4.79 -4.39
CA ASP A 109 -21.76 4.80 -5.67
C ASP A 109 -20.43 5.58 -5.54
N GLY A 110 -20.44 6.73 -4.85
CA GLY A 110 -19.24 7.51 -4.59
C GLY A 110 -18.21 6.77 -3.72
N VAL A 111 -18.66 6.02 -2.71
CA VAL A 111 -17.78 5.17 -1.89
C VAL A 111 -17.19 4.02 -2.71
N GLU A 112 -17.97 3.42 -3.62
CA GLU A 112 -17.47 2.37 -4.51
C GLU A 112 -16.35 2.89 -5.44
N ASP A 113 -16.54 4.07 -6.01
CA ASP A 113 -15.52 4.76 -6.82
C ASP A 113 -14.25 5.05 -6.00
N ASP A 114 -14.39 5.60 -4.78
CA ASP A 114 -13.26 5.88 -3.89
C ASP A 114 -12.49 4.61 -3.52
N VAL A 115 -13.18 3.51 -3.23
CA VAL A 115 -12.57 2.21 -2.95
C VAL A 115 -11.80 1.68 -4.17
N SER A 116 -12.36 1.82 -5.36
CA SER A 116 -11.69 1.43 -6.61
C SER A 116 -10.38 2.20 -6.83
N ILE A 117 -10.40 3.52 -6.60
CA ILE A 117 -9.22 4.38 -6.67
C ILE A 117 -8.16 3.96 -5.63
N VAL A 118 -8.58 3.69 -4.39
CA VAL A 118 -7.66 3.25 -3.33
C VAL A 118 -7.00 1.93 -3.69
N ASN A 119 -7.76 0.96 -4.23
CA ASN A 119 -7.19 -0.32 -4.66
C ASN A 119 -6.15 -0.13 -5.77
N SER A 120 -6.46 0.67 -6.80
CA SER A 120 -5.49 0.97 -7.86
C SER A 120 -4.19 1.58 -7.31
N ARG A 121 -4.30 2.48 -6.33
CA ARG A 121 -3.11 3.10 -5.70
C ARG A 121 -2.34 2.13 -4.82
N LEU A 122 -3.00 1.12 -4.25
CA LEU A 122 -2.32 0.07 -3.50
C LEU A 122 -1.55 -0.85 -4.45
N ASP A 123 -2.15 -1.22 -5.59
CA ASP A 123 -1.47 -2.01 -6.62
C ASP A 123 -0.22 -1.27 -7.14
N ASP A 124 -0.34 0.02 -7.47
CA ASP A 124 0.80 0.85 -7.89
C ASP A 124 1.90 0.91 -6.82
N PHE A 125 1.52 1.00 -5.53
CA PHE A 125 2.48 1.02 -4.42
C PHE A 125 3.17 -0.33 -4.21
N GLU A 126 2.46 -1.44 -4.41
CA GLU A 126 3.05 -2.78 -4.37
C GLU A 126 4.10 -2.97 -5.47
N ASP A 127 3.81 -2.49 -6.68
CA ASP A 127 4.76 -2.51 -7.81
C ASP A 127 5.99 -1.64 -7.53
N GLU A 128 5.80 -0.39 -7.09
CA GLU A 128 6.92 0.50 -6.70
C GLU A 128 7.79 -0.12 -5.59
N TRP A 129 7.16 -0.77 -4.61
CA TRP A 129 7.88 -1.43 -3.52
C TRP A 129 8.70 -2.64 -4.00
N ALA A 130 8.16 -3.41 -4.95
CA ALA A 130 8.86 -4.53 -5.56
C ALA A 130 10.09 -4.08 -6.36
N ASP A 131 9.99 -2.95 -7.06
CA ASP A 131 11.12 -2.34 -7.78
C ASP A 131 12.21 -1.84 -6.82
N ILE A 132 11.82 -1.17 -5.73
CA ILE A 132 12.77 -0.73 -4.68
C ILE A 132 13.53 -1.91 -4.07
N LEU A 133 12.86 -3.04 -3.83
CA LEU A 133 13.52 -4.24 -3.29
C LEU A 133 14.56 -4.79 -4.27
N GLN A 134 14.27 -4.82 -5.57
CA GLN A 134 15.24 -5.25 -6.59
C GLN A 134 16.44 -4.31 -6.68
N GLU A 135 16.23 -2.99 -6.59
CA GLU A 135 17.32 -2.02 -6.55
C GLU A 135 18.21 -2.22 -5.31
N PHE A 136 17.62 -2.56 -4.16
CA PHE A 136 18.37 -2.83 -2.93
C PHE A 136 19.24 -4.10 -3.04
N GLU A 137 18.71 -5.17 -3.60
CA GLU A 137 19.46 -6.41 -3.87
C GLU A 137 20.65 -6.15 -4.81
N ALA A 138 20.43 -5.37 -5.89
CA ALA A 138 21.49 -5.01 -6.82
C ALA A 138 22.59 -4.16 -6.15
N LEU A 139 22.22 -3.28 -5.21
CA LEU A 139 23.16 -2.49 -4.44
C LEU A 139 23.99 -3.35 -3.48
N GLU A 140 23.38 -4.36 -2.86
CA GLU A 140 24.08 -5.32 -1.99
C GLU A 140 25.17 -6.08 -2.78
N ASP A 141 24.83 -6.57 -3.97
CA ASP A 141 25.79 -7.23 -4.89
C ASP A 141 26.95 -6.28 -5.30
N GLU A 142 26.64 -5.01 -5.56
CA GLU A 142 27.65 -4.01 -5.91
C GLU A 142 28.62 -3.74 -4.74
N VAL A 143 28.09 -3.62 -3.52
CA VAL A 143 28.90 -3.43 -2.29
C VAL A 143 29.82 -4.63 -2.06
N ASP A 144 29.33 -5.86 -2.22
CA ASP A 144 30.15 -7.07 -2.10
C ASP A 144 31.26 -7.14 -3.15
N SER A 145 30.95 -6.76 -4.39
CA SER A 145 31.94 -6.62 -5.46
C SER A 145 33.04 -5.61 -5.09
N PHE A 146 32.66 -4.44 -4.58
CA PHE A 146 33.63 -3.43 -4.14
C PHE A 146 34.49 -3.92 -2.97
N ASN A 147 33.91 -4.59 -1.98
CA ASN A 147 34.66 -5.16 -0.85
C ASN A 147 35.73 -6.16 -1.34
N ASN A 148 35.39 -7.02 -2.31
CA ASN A 148 36.34 -7.94 -2.92
C ASN A 148 37.46 -7.23 -3.68
N GLN A 149 37.15 -6.13 -4.37
CA GLN A 149 38.15 -5.30 -5.05
C GLN A 149 39.10 -4.62 -4.05
N ILE A 150 38.58 -4.08 -2.94
CA ILE A 150 39.37 -3.48 -1.87
C ILE A 150 40.32 -4.52 -1.28
N ASN A 151 39.83 -5.69 -0.88
CA ASN A 151 40.66 -6.79 -0.37
C ASN A 151 41.76 -7.18 -1.35
N THR A 152 41.47 -7.20 -2.65
CA THR A 152 42.47 -7.48 -3.69
C THR A 152 43.53 -6.38 -3.79
N LEU A 153 43.13 -5.11 -3.69
CA LEU A 153 44.05 -3.98 -3.70
C LEU A 153 44.95 -3.95 -2.46
N GLU A 154 44.39 -4.18 -1.27
CA GLU A 154 45.15 -4.29 -0.02
C GLU A 154 46.23 -5.37 -0.13
N ASN A 155 45.85 -6.57 -0.61
CA ASN A 155 46.81 -7.66 -0.81
C ASN A 155 47.94 -7.31 -1.79
N ARG A 156 47.65 -6.52 -2.83
CA ARG A 156 48.65 -6.05 -3.81
C ARG A 156 49.58 -4.99 -3.21
N ILE A 157 49.03 -4.10 -2.38
CA ILE A 157 49.81 -3.07 -1.66
C ILE A 157 50.76 -3.75 -0.68
N ASP A 158 50.25 -4.61 0.18
CA ASP A 158 51.06 -5.35 1.15
C ASP A 158 52.13 -6.22 0.46
N SER A 159 51.78 -6.88 -0.65
CA SER A 159 52.76 -7.66 -1.43
C SER A 159 53.89 -6.77 -1.97
N ARG A 160 53.58 -5.56 -2.45
CA ARG A 160 54.59 -4.60 -2.91
C ARG A 160 55.43 -4.07 -1.75
N GLU A 161 54.80 -3.68 -0.65
CA GLU A 161 55.47 -3.18 0.54
C GLU A 161 56.43 -4.23 1.11
N SER A 162 56.02 -5.49 1.17
CA SER A 162 56.87 -6.60 1.61
C SER A 162 58.15 -6.74 0.78
N VAL A 163 58.07 -6.48 -0.53
CA VAL A 163 59.23 -6.49 -1.42
C VAL A 163 60.15 -5.31 -1.11
N GLU A 164 59.60 -4.11 -0.94
CA GLU A 164 60.40 -2.91 -0.64
C GLU A 164 61.10 -3.01 0.72
N MET A 165 60.43 -3.54 1.75
CA MET A 165 61.04 -3.80 3.06
C MET A 165 62.25 -4.74 2.95
N LEU A 166 62.12 -5.83 2.18
CA LEU A 166 63.26 -6.73 1.97
C LEU A 166 64.40 -6.01 1.24
N LYS A 167 64.09 -5.24 0.18
CA LYS A 167 65.11 -4.49 -0.56
C LYS A 167 65.88 -3.53 0.33
N GLU A 168 65.20 -2.83 1.24
CA GLU A 168 65.82 -1.90 2.18
C GLU A 168 66.90 -2.59 3.04
N ILE A 169 66.59 -3.77 3.58
CA ILE A 169 67.55 -4.57 4.35
C ILE A 169 68.71 -5.04 3.47
N LEU A 170 68.44 -5.43 2.22
CA LEU A 170 69.47 -5.91 1.30
C LEU A 170 70.40 -4.80 0.78
N SER A 171 69.97 -3.54 0.81
CA SER A 171 70.80 -2.40 0.46
C SER A 171 71.89 -2.13 1.50
N ASN A 172 71.68 -2.51 2.75
CA ASN A 172 72.67 -2.40 3.83
C ASN A 172 72.59 -3.62 4.76
N PRO A 173 73.05 -4.80 4.31
CA PRO A 173 72.90 -6.04 5.06
C PRO A 173 73.72 -6.01 6.34
N ASP A 174 73.20 -6.61 7.41
CA ASP A 174 73.96 -6.84 8.62
C ASP A 174 75.09 -7.87 8.42
N ALA A 175 75.90 -8.06 9.45
CA ALA A 175 77.05 -8.97 9.39
C ALA A 175 76.65 -10.43 9.13
N ASP A 176 75.50 -10.89 9.67
CA ASP A 176 75.02 -12.27 9.48
C ASP A 176 74.59 -12.51 8.03
N LEU A 177 73.80 -11.59 7.48
CA LEU A 177 73.36 -11.65 6.09
C LEU A 177 74.55 -11.52 5.13
N LEU A 178 75.49 -10.60 5.39
CA LEU A 178 76.71 -10.47 4.61
C LEU A 178 77.52 -11.77 4.62
N GLN A 179 77.62 -12.45 5.77
CA GLN A 179 78.29 -13.74 5.88
C GLN A 179 77.58 -14.84 5.09
N LYS A 180 76.24 -14.89 5.12
CA LYS A 180 75.43 -15.82 4.30
C LYS A 180 75.64 -15.57 2.80
N MET A 181 75.60 -14.30 2.38
CA MET A 181 75.87 -13.90 1.00
C MET A 181 77.28 -14.30 0.57
N THR A 182 78.28 -14.04 1.43
CA THR A 182 79.68 -14.42 1.20
C THR A 182 79.85 -15.92 1.01
N ASN A 183 79.25 -16.74 1.89
CA ASN A 183 79.35 -18.19 1.80
C ASN A 183 78.73 -18.73 0.51
N LYS A 184 77.58 -18.18 0.09
CA LYS A 184 76.93 -18.59 -1.15
C LYS A 184 77.71 -18.13 -2.38
N MET A 185 78.17 -16.88 -2.41
CA MET A 185 79.02 -16.37 -3.49
C MET A 185 80.30 -17.18 -3.63
N TYR A 186 80.98 -17.51 -2.52
CA TYR A 186 82.17 -18.35 -2.53
C TYR A 186 81.88 -19.70 -3.22
N THR A 187 80.79 -20.37 -2.82
CA THR A 187 80.37 -21.65 -3.42
C THR A 187 80.10 -21.51 -4.92
N GLY A 188 79.43 -20.43 -5.34
CA GLY A 188 79.17 -20.16 -6.75
C GLY A 188 80.44 -19.90 -7.55
N LEU A 189 81.36 -19.11 -6.99
CA LEU A 189 82.63 -18.76 -7.61
C LEU A 189 83.61 -19.93 -7.66
N SER A 190 83.55 -20.89 -6.74
CA SER A 190 84.39 -22.10 -6.78
C SER A 190 84.13 -23.00 -8.00
N THR A 191 83.10 -22.71 -8.80
CA THR A 191 82.91 -23.35 -10.11
C THR A 191 83.82 -22.78 -11.21
N ASN A 192 84.42 -21.60 -10.98
CA ASN A 192 85.44 -21.00 -11.83
C ASN A 192 86.83 -21.47 -11.39
N GLU A 193 87.62 -21.98 -12.35
CA GLU A 193 88.95 -22.57 -12.11
C GLU A 193 89.92 -21.56 -11.49
N ASP A 194 90.04 -20.36 -12.06
CA ASP A 194 90.94 -19.31 -11.57
C ASP A 194 90.64 -18.91 -10.11
N PHE A 195 89.35 -18.75 -9.77
CA PHE A 195 88.94 -18.45 -8.40
C PHE A 195 89.25 -19.61 -7.44
N SER A 196 88.99 -20.85 -7.87
CA SER A 196 89.18 -22.05 -7.06
C SER A 196 90.67 -22.29 -6.73
N ASP A 197 91.54 -22.15 -7.72
CA ASP A 197 92.99 -22.28 -7.56
C ASP A 197 93.54 -21.20 -6.63
N TRP A 198 93.12 -19.95 -6.84
CA TRP A 198 93.47 -18.84 -5.98
C TRP A 198 93.00 -19.08 -4.53
N ALA A 199 91.75 -19.44 -4.32
CA ALA A 199 91.19 -19.64 -2.99
C ALA A 199 91.90 -20.78 -2.23
N SER A 200 92.28 -21.84 -2.94
CA SER A 200 93.06 -22.95 -2.39
C SER A 200 94.47 -22.51 -1.97
N SER A 201 95.08 -21.57 -2.71
CA SER A 201 96.43 -21.08 -2.41
C SER A 201 96.51 -20.22 -1.14
N ILE A 202 95.47 -19.44 -0.83
CA ILE A 202 95.45 -18.52 0.32
C ILE A 202 94.65 -19.05 1.52
N GLY A 203 93.88 -20.12 1.31
CA GLY A 203 92.99 -20.71 2.30
C GLY A 203 91.58 -20.10 2.30
N GLU A 204 90.58 -20.94 2.53
CA GLU A 204 89.15 -20.59 2.46
C GLU A 204 88.77 -19.40 3.35
N THR A 205 89.26 -19.35 4.59
CA THR A 205 88.94 -18.26 5.54
C THR A 205 89.44 -16.91 5.04
N ALA A 206 90.68 -16.86 4.53
CA ALA A 206 91.24 -15.62 3.97
C ALA A 206 90.50 -15.21 2.70
N ALA A 207 90.19 -16.18 1.82
CA ALA A 207 89.42 -15.95 0.61
C ALA A 207 88.03 -15.38 0.91
N LYS A 208 87.29 -15.97 1.85
CA LYS A 208 85.98 -15.49 2.29
C LYS A 208 86.04 -14.09 2.91
N SER A 209 87.09 -13.79 3.70
CA SER A 209 87.26 -12.45 4.27
C SER A 209 87.42 -11.37 3.20
N LEU A 210 88.25 -11.62 2.18
CA LEU A 210 88.44 -10.68 1.07
C LEU A 210 87.18 -10.56 0.20
N LEU A 211 86.51 -11.69 -0.06
CA LEU A 211 85.24 -11.71 -0.78
C LEU A 211 84.14 -10.93 -0.04
N SER A 212 84.07 -11.07 1.29
CA SER A 212 83.10 -10.36 2.13
C SER A 212 83.27 -8.84 2.04
N GLN A 213 84.52 -8.35 2.06
CA GLN A 213 84.81 -6.92 1.86
C GLN A 213 84.34 -6.41 0.51
N GLU A 214 84.51 -7.20 -0.55
CA GLU A 214 84.08 -6.81 -1.89
C GLU A 214 82.56 -6.84 -2.03
N ILE A 215 81.89 -7.88 -1.51
CA ILE A 215 80.42 -7.95 -1.48
C ILE A 215 79.85 -6.76 -0.72
N ASN A 216 80.43 -6.40 0.44
CA ASN A 216 79.97 -5.26 1.23
C ASN A 216 80.05 -3.91 0.49
N LYS A 217 81.00 -3.75 -0.44
CA LYS A 217 81.05 -2.55 -1.29
C LYS A 217 79.94 -2.56 -2.35
N LEU A 218 79.57 -3.74 -2.83
CA LEU A 218 78.60 -3.92 -3.92
C LEU A 218 77.15 -3.90 -3.45
N THR A 219 76.86 -4.25 -2.20
CA THR A 219 75.49 -4.39 -1.67
C THR A 219 74.64 -3.13 -1.86
N GLY A 220 75.20 -1.94 -1.65
CA GLY A 220 74.51 -0.66 -1.89
C GLY A 220 74.28 -0.33 -3.37
N THR A 221 74.90 -1.06 -4.29
CA THR A 221 74.76 -0.88 -5.75
C THR A 221 73.84 -1.91 -6.41
N PHE A 222 73.41 -2.93 -5.69
CA PHE A 222 72.56 -3.98 -6.24
C PHE A 222 71.16 -3.46 -6.57
N VAL A 223 70.71 -3.75 -7.79
CA VAL A 223 69.32 -3.57 -8.20
C VAL A 223 68.57 -4.87 -7.96
N TRP A 224 67.78 -4.90 -6.91
CA TRP A 224 66.96 -6.05 -6.53
C TRP A 224 65.63 -6.03 -7.29
N ASN A 225 65.34 -7.12 -8.01
CA ASN A 225 64.09 -7.33 -8.73
C ASN A 225 63.24 -8.36 -7.99
N SER A 226 61.93 -8.13 -7.90
CA SER A 226 61.01 -9.13 -7.35
C SER A 226 60.90 -10.30 -8.32
N LEU A 227 61.07 -11.52 -7.79
CA LEU A 227 60.84 -12.76 -8.52
C LEU A 227 59.51 -13.42 -8.10
N ALA A 228 59.19 -13.38 -6.80
CA ALA A 228 57.92 -13.86 -6.27
C ALA A 228 57.58 -13.13 -4.95
N SER A 229 56.29 -12.96 -4.67
CA SER A 229 55.77 -12.52 -3.37
C SER A 229 54.45 -13.25 -3.12
N ASN A 230 54.49 -14.27 -2.27
CA ASN A 230 53.35 -15.14 -2.00
C ASN A 230 52.84 -14.89 -0.59
N LYS A 231 51.53 -14.64 -0.44
CA LYS A 231 50.90 -14.50 0.87
C LYS A 231 50.92 -15.84 1.61
N VAL A 232 51.47 -15.85 2.83
CA VAL A 232 51.59 -17.04 3.70
C VAL A 232 50.90 -16.86 5.04
N GLY A 233 50.43 -15.67 5.36
CA GLY A 233 49.64 -15.32 6.54
C GLY A 233 48.81 -14.07 6.30
N GLU A 234 48.14 -13.54 7.33
CA GLU A 234 47.19 -12.41 7.20
C GLU A 234 47.80 -11.16 6.54
N ARG A 235 49.01 -10.77 6.97
CA ARG A 235 49.84 -9.71 6.39
C ARG A 235 51.30 -10.17 6.28
N GLU A 236 51.49 -11.47 6.06
CA GLU A 236 52.80 -12.11 5.94
C GLU A 236 53.00 -12.68 4.53
N TYR A 237 54.17 -12.36 3.96
CA TYR A 237 54.55 -12.71 2.60
C TYR A 237 55.89 -13.42 2.59
N GLN A 238 55.98 -14.50 1.82
CA GLN A 238 57.26 -15.06 1.41
C GLN A 238 57.70 -14.36 0.13
N VAL A 239 58.77 -13.59 0.25
CA VAL A 239 59.31 -12.76 -0.84
C VAL A 239 60.60 -13.38 -1.35
N ILE A 240 60.74 -13.43 -2.68
CA ILE A 240 61.95 -13.82 -3.37
C ILE A 240 62.39 -12.67 -4.27
N VAL A 241 63.61 -12.20 -4.08
CA VAL A 241 64.24 -11.17 -4.90
C VAL A 241 65.52 -11.68 -5.54
N VAL A 242 65.86 -11.09 -6.69
CA VAL A 242 67.02 -11.46 -7.48
C VAL A 242 67.76 -10.21 -7.96
N THR A 243 69.09 -10.27 -7.94
CA THR A 243 69.93 -9.25 -8.56
C THR A 243 70.91 -9.87 -9.54
N TYR A 244 71.27 -9.10 -10.56
CA TYR A 244 72.27 -9.45 -11.56
C TYR A 244 73.31 -8.33 -11.63
N PHE A 245 74.60 -8.67 -11.59
CA PHE A 245 75.66 -7.68 -11.59
C PHE A 245 76.95 -8.25 -12.19
N PRO A 246 77.80 -7.41 -12.81
CA PRO A 246 79.16 -7.80 -13.14
C PRO A 246 79.99 -7.89 -11.85
N PHE A 247 80.83 -8.91 -11.73
CA PHE A 247 81.67 -9.12 -10.57
C PHE A 247 83.14 -9.15 -10.97
N ASN A 248 83.88 -8.14 -10.51
CA ASN A 248 85.33 -8.05 -10.71
C ASN A 248 86.02 -8.24 -9.37
N PHE A 249 86.85 -9.27 -9.27
CA PHE A 249 87.52 -9.64 -8.04
C PHE A 249 89.03 -9.67 -8.24
N SER A 250 89.64 -8.50 -8.05
CA SER A 250 91.08 -8.27 -8.25
C SER A 250 91.99 -9.23 -7.50
N PRO A 251 91.70 -9.66 -6.24
CA PRO A 251 92.59 -10.59 -5.54
C PRO A 251 92.86 -11.90 -6.28
N ALA A 252 91.87 -12.40 -7.04
CA ALA A 252 92.00 -13.62 -7.85
C ALA A 252 92.19 -13.33 -9.36
N SER A 253 92.26 -12.06 -9.78
CA SER A 253 92.20 -11.65 -11.19
C SER A 253 90.97 -12.18 -11.96
N VAL A 254 89.86 -12.42 -11.25
CA VAL A 254 88.62 -12.99 -11.83
C VAL A 254 87.69 -11.87 -12.25
N SER A 255 87.15 -11.95 -13.47
CA SER A 255 86.12 -11.05 -13.99
C SER A 255 84.96 -11.88 -14.53
N ILE A 256 83.79 -11.72 -13.91
CA ILE A 256 82.57 -12.43 -14.27
C ILE A 256 81.58 -11.40 -14.81
N PRO A 257 81.22 -11.46 -16.10
CA PRO A 257 80.33 -10.49 -16.72
C PRO A 257 78.94 -10.42 -16.06
N LYS A 258 78.46 -11.56 -15.55
CA LYS A 258 77.12 -11.68 -14.98
C LYS A 258 77.07 -12.70 -13.86
N MET A 259 76.95 -12.21 -12.64
CA MET A 259 76.58 -12.99 -11.46
C MET A 259 75.08 -12.84 -11.21
N LYS A 260 74.46 -13.89 -10.69
CA LYS A 260 73.08 -13.89 -10.17
C LYS A 260 73.13 -14.22 -8.68
N ILE A 261 72.42 -13.44 -7.87
CA ILE A 261 72.11 -13.79 -6.47
C ILE A 261 70.60 -13.79 -6.29
N GLN A 262 70.07 -14.81 -5.62
CA GLN A 262 68.66 -14.95 -5.27
C GLN A 262 68.50 -15.09 -3.75
N ILE A 263 67.61 -14.29 -3.17
CA ILE A 263 67.34 -14.25 -1.73
C ILE A 263 65.85 -14.45 -1.48
N ARG A 264 65.52 -15.31 -0.51
CA ARG A 264 64.17 -15.54 0.02
C ARG A 264 64.07 -15.01 1.44
N SER A 265 62.94 -14.43 1.81
CA SER A 265 62.63 -14.06 3.20
C SER A 265 61.13 -14.16 3.47
N ASN A 266 60.77 -14.28 4.74
CA ASN A 266 59.42 -13.93 5.18
C ASN A 266 59.40 -12.46 5.61
N VAL A 267 58.30 -11.79 5.30
CA VAL A 267 58.08 -10.38 5.60
C VAL A 267 56.67 -10.23 6.16
N ASN A 268 56.57 -9.72 7.36
CA ASN A 268 55.30 -9.35 7.99
C ASN A 268 55.15 -7.83 7.94
N VAL A 269 54.26 -7.36 7.07
CA VAL A 269 54.04 -5.94 6.78
C VAL A 269 53.33 -5.24 7.94
N ALA A 270 52.52 -5.96 8.73
CA ALA A 270 51.83 -5.37 9.87
C ALA A 270 52.76 -4.99 11.03
N SER A 271 53.89 -5.68 11.15
CA SER A 271 54.84 -5.52 12.27
C SER A 271 56.18 -4.95 11.85
N ASP A 272 56.34 -4.58 10.57
CA ASP A 272 57.60 -4.14 9.97
C ASP A 272 58.76 -5.13 10.16
N ARG A 273 58.47 -6.44 10.10
CA ARG A 273 59.47 -7.49 10.38
C ARG A 273 59.84 -8.27 9.14
N VAL A 274 61.14 -8.35 8.88
CA VAL A 274 61.73 -9.26 7.89
C VAL A 274 62.56 -10.30 8.63
N TYR A 275 62.32 -11.58 8.34
CA TYR A 275 62.97 -12.68 9.05
C TYR A 275 63.08 -13.93 8.18
N ASN A 276 63.86 -14.90 8.65
CA ASN A 276 64.20 -16.10 7.89
C ASN A 276 64.84 -15.77 6.53
N ILE A 277 65.68 -14.73 6.48
CA ILE A 277 66.40 -14.35 5.27
C ILE A 277 67.39 -15.47 4.91
N GLN A 278 67.25 -15.99 3.68
CA GLN A 278 68.05 -17.07 3.12
C GLN A 278 68.58 -16.65 1.75
N VAL A 279 69.89 -16.75 1.57
CA VAL A 279 70.52 -16.63 0.24
C VAL A 279 70.39 -18.00 -0.43
N GLU A 280 69.46 -18.12 -1.36
CA GLU A 280 69.11 -19.40 -1.98
C GLU A 280 70.21 -19.87 -2.93
N SER A 281 70.68 -18.96 -3.78
CA SER A 281 71.71 -19.23 -4.77
C SER A 281 72.56 -18.00 -5.06
N ALA A 282 73.80 -18.27 -5.42
CA ALA A 282 74.71 -17.31 -6.04
C ALA A 282 75.46 -18.08 -7.13
N SER A 283 75.35 -17.66 -8.39
CA SER A 283 75.87 -18.41 -9.53
C SER A 283 76.32 -17.51 -10.67
N ILE A 284 77.28 -18.02 -11.46
CA ILE A 284 77.65 -17.45 -12.75
C ILE A 284 76.52 -17.74 -13.74
N VAL A 285 76.15 -16.75 -14.57
CA VAL A 285 75.08 -16.86 -15.58
C VAL A 285 75.63 -16.64 -16.98
#